data_AF-Q47EP5-F1
#
_entry.id   AF-Q47EP5-F1
#
_cell.length_a   1.000
_cell.length_b   1.000
_cell.length_c   1.000
_cell.angle_alpha   90.00
_cell.angle_beta   90.00
_cell.angle_gamma   90.00
#
_symmetry.space_group_name_H-M   'P 1'
#
loop_
_entity.id
_entity.type
_entity.pdbx_description
1 polymer ?
#
loop_
_entity_poly.entity_id
_entity_poly.type
_entity_poly.pdbx_seq_one_letter_code
_entity_poly.pdbx_strand_id
1 'polypeptide(L)'
;MPVPSSLALADVLARGDVWRGDMLASLPEAAIPSGHAELDAELPGGGWPRGNLTEILVDRGSVGEMSLLLPALAKLSAEGGWLALVAPPWQPHAPAWAAAGLALERLVIVQAGRNVAWCVEQLLASGGFAGVLAWPEAGIDARALRRLQVAAEGRPVFACLWRSTAVAQVPSPAPLRLMLNTGREAGHGELSVRIIKRRGRPVSRSLALSIPRPGRSSRAVAGPALSLVADRGIAATPVA
;
A
#
# COMPACT_ATOMS: atom_id res chain seq x y z
N MET A 1 -13.23 -32.86 35.49
CA MET A 1 -12.82 -31.47 35.19
C MET A 1 -11.48 -31.52 34.48
N PRO A 2 -11.37 -31.18 33.19
CA PRO A 2 -10.08 -31.14 32.53
C PRO A 2 -9.31 -29.92 33.03
N VAL A 3 -8.09 -30.16 33.55
CA VAL A 3 -7.15 -29.10 33.92
C VAL A 3 -6.66 -28.39 32.65
N PRO A 4 -6.59 -27.04 32.62
CA PRO A 4 -6.06 -26.33 31.47
C PRO A 4 -4.57 -26.69 31.31
N SER A 5 -4.22 -27.20 30.13
CA SER A 5 -2.84 -27.46 29.72
C SER A 5 -2.02 -26.18 29.83
N SER A 6 -0.99 -26.18 30.67
CA SER A 6 -0.01 -25.09 30.74
C SER A 6 0.73 -25.03 29.41
N LEU A 7 0.37 -24.07 28.56
CA LEU A 7 1.16 -23.73 27.38
C LEU A 7 2.54 -23.28 27.83
N ALA A 8 3.60 -23.80 27.20
CA ALA A 8 4.93 -23.31 27.48
C ALA A 8 5.01 -21.84 27.06
N LEU A 9 5.75 -21.03 27.82
CA LEU A 9 5.97 -19.62 27.49
C LEU A 9 6.51 -19.47 26.05
N ALA A 10 7.31 -20.42 25.58
CA ALA A 10 7.78 -20.48 24.19
C ALA A 10 6.62 -20.54 23.17
N ASP A 11 5.58 -21.34 23.43
CA ASP A 11 4.42 -21.49 22.55
C ASP A 11 3.55 -20.24 22.52
N VAL A 12 3.39 -19.57 23.66
CA VAL A 12 2.68 -18.29 23.76
C VAL A 12 3.45 -17.20 23.01
N LEU A 13 4.77 -17.14 23.22
CA LEU A 13 5.64 -16.16 22.57
C LEU A 13 5.87 -16.44 21.07
N ALA A 14 5.51 -17.63 20.56
CA ALA A 14 5.53 -17.96 19.14
C ALA A 14 4.26 -17.53 18.40
N ARG A 15 3.21 -17.14 19.13
CA ARG A 15 1.96 -16.66 18.53
C ARG A 15 2.18 -15.27 17.92
N GLY A 16 1.59 -15.05 16.74
CA GLY A 16 1.72 -13.79 16.01
C GLY A 16 1.06 -12.57 16.67
N ASP A 17 0.30 -12.77 17.75
CA ASP A 17 -0.32 -11.76 18.60
C ASP A 17 0.54 -11.39 19.83
N VAL A 18 1.60 -12.13 20.12
CA VAL A 18 2.51 -11.89 21.24
C VAL A 18 3.82 -11.27 20.75
N TRP A 19 4.04 -10.01 21.12
CA TRP A 19 5.21 -9.25 20.69
C TRP A 19 6.33 -9.25 21.75
N ARG A 20 7.56 -9.56 21.33
CA ARG A 20 8.78 -9.44 22.15
C ARG A 20 9.44 -8.07 21.92
N GLY A 21 9.60 -7.30 23.00
CA GLY A 21 9.98 -5.88 22.95
C GLY A 21 11.35 -5.56 22.34
N ASP A 22 12.27 -6.52 22.37
CA ASP A 22 13.68 -6.37 22.05
C ASP A 22 14.05 -6.81 20.62
N MET A 23 13.16 -7.53 19.93
CA MET A 23 13.34 -8.06 18.58
C MET A 23 12.34 -7.49 17.57
N LEU A 24 12.78 -7.31 16.33
CA LEU A 24 11.85 -7.21 15.19
C LEU A 24 11.16 -8.57 15.07
N ALA A 25 9.83 -8.58 15.10
CA ALA A 25 9.05 -9.82 14.97
C ALA A 25 9.37 -10.48 13.62
N SER A 26 9.96 -11.67 13.64
CA SER A 26 10.11 -12.54 12.47
C SER A 26 8.84 -13.36 12.29
N LEU A 27 7.84 -12.78 11.62
CA LEU A 27 6.72 -13.58 11.14
C LEU A 27 7.20 -14.35 9.89
N PRO A 28 7.00 -15.67 9.79
CA PRO A 28 7.35 -16.45 8.60
C PRO A 28 6.47 -16.16 7.37
N GLU A 29 5.56 -15.18 7.42
CA GLU A 29 4.90 -14.67 6.22
C GLU A 29 5.84 -13.70 5.51
N ALA A 30 6.43 -14.17 4.41
CA ALA A 30 7.39 -13.45 3.57
C ALA A 30 7.00 -11.97 3.39
N ALA A 31 7.74 -11.09 4.07
CA ALA A 31 7.61 -9.65 3.86
C ALA A 31 7.83 -9.33 2.38
N ILE A 32 7.10 -8.35 1.87
CA ILE A 32 7.19 -7.96 0.47
C ILE A 32 8.24 -6.86 0.36
N PRO A 33 9.36 -7.06 -0.37
CA PRO A 33 10.37 -6.04 -0.52
C PRO A 33 9.76 -4.72 -0.98
N SER A 34 10.13 -3.61 -0.34
CA SER A 34 9.62 -2.28 -0.73
C SER A 34 10.26 -1.77 -2.02
N GLY A 35 11.37 -2.37 -2.44
CA GLY A 35 12.23 -1.83 -3.51
C GLY A 35 13.22 -0.77 -2.99
N HIS A 36 13.21 -0.50 -1.69
CA HIS A 36 14.08 0.48 -1.03
C HIS A 36 14.77 -0.16 0.18
N ALA A 37 16.05 -0.53 0.02
CA ALA A 37 16.81 -1.23 1.06
C ALA A 37 16.83 -0.49 2.41
N GLU A 38 16.87 0.84 2.38
CA GLU A 38 16.81 1.69 3.58
C GLU A 38 15.49 1.55 4.35
N LEU A 39 14.37 1.42 3.63
CA LEU A 39 13.07 1.19 4.25
C LEU A 39 12.94 -0.26 4.71
N ASP A 40 13.36 -1.22 3.90
CA ASP A 40 13.32 -2.66 4.23
C ASP A 40 14.09 -2.95 5.53
N ALA A 41 15.24 -2.32 5.73
CA ALA A 41 16.02 -2.43 6.97
C ALA A 41 15.27 -1.94 8.23
N GLU A 42 14.27 -1.08 8.05
CA GLU A 42 13.45 -0.51 9.12
C GLU A 42 12.05 -1.12 9.22
N LEU A 43 11.68 -2.04 8.33
CA LEU A 43 10.40 -2.73 8.42
C LEU A 43 10.56 -4.10 9.10
N PRO A 44 9.66 -4.48 10.01
CA PRO A 44 9.64 -5.82 10.59
C PRO A 44 9.59 -6.89 9.50
N GLY A 45 10.57 -7.81 9.53
CA GLY A 45 10.69 -8.86 8.53
C GLY A 45 11.39 -8.45 7.22
N GLY A 46 11.90 -7.22 7.08
CA GLY A 46 12.69 -6.82 5.91
C GLY A 46 11.86 -6.35 4.70
N GLY A 47 10.63 -5.86 4.92
CA GLY A 47 9.75 -5.37 3.86
C GLY A 47 8.33 -5.08 4.35
N TRP A 48 7.41 -4.81 3.43
CA TRP A 48 6.01 -4.59 3.76
C TRP A 48 5.38 -5.83 4.42
N PRO A 49 4.70 -5.66 5.58
CA PRO A 49 4.09 -6.78 6.26
C PRO A 49 2.87 -7.27 5.50
N ARG A 50 2.71 -8.60 5.48
CA ARG A 50 1.45 -9.25 5.10
C ARG A 50 0.63 -9.54 6.36
N GLY A 51 -0.65 -9.80 6.16
CA GLY A 51 -1.53 -10.27 7.22
C GLY A 51 -1.80 -9.25 8.31
N ASN A 52 -1.63 -7.96 8.01
CA ASN A 52 -1.85 -6.87 8.93
C ASN A 52 -2.20 -5.59 8.16
N LEU A 53 -2.88 -4.67 8.83
CA LEU A 53 -3.19 -3.35 8.31
C LEU A 53 -1.96 -2.44 8.41
N THR A 54 -1.60 -1.83 7.28
CA THR A 54 -0.62 -0.74 7.19
C THR A 54 -1.37 0.57 6.97
N GLU A 55 -1.02 1.61 7.71
CA GLU A 55 -1.52 2.97 7.44
C GLU A 55 -0.41 3.84 6.86
N ILE A 56 -0.72 4.51 5.75
CA ILE A 56 0.13 5.53 5.14
C ILE A 56 -0.55 6.87 5.33
N LEU A 57 0.08 7.73 6.13
CA LEU A 57 -0.41 9.05 6.47
C LEU A 57 0.21 10.09 5.55
N VAL A 58 -0.63 10.81 4.82
CA VAL A 58 -0.24 11.84 3.84
C VAL A 58 -1.36 12.87 3.67
N ASP A 59 -1.02 14.16 3.64
CA ASP A 59 -2.01 15.24 3.44
C ASP A 59 -2.06 15.79 2.01
N ARG A 60 -0.96 15.68 1.27
CA ARG A 60 -0.85 16.18 -0.10
C ARG A 60 -0.72 15.02 -1.06
N GLY A 61 -1.64 14.91 -2.01
CA GLY A 61 -1.41 14.06 -3.18
C GLY A 61 -0.21 14.59 -3.96
N SER A 62 0.59 13.69 -4.56
CA SER A 62 1.77 13.99 -5.41
C SER A 62 3.14 14.05 -4.73
N VAL A 63 3.33 13.47 -3.54
CA VAL A 63 4.66 13.38 -2.92
C VAL A 63 5.49 12.20 -3.46
N GLY A 64 4.85 11.28 -4.19
CA GLY A 64 5.46 10.02 -4.67
C GLY A 64 4.97 8.81 -3.88
N GLU A 65 3.87 8.95 -3.14
CA GLU A 65 3.26 7.96 -2.27
C GLU A 65 2.92 6.66 -2.99
N MET A 66 2.48 6.73 -4.25
CA MET A 66 2.24 5.53 -5.05
C MET A 66 3.54 4.92 -5.57
N SER A 67 4.49 5.74 -6.00
CA SER A 67 5.79 5.25 -6.45
C SER A 67 6.54 4.47 -5.37
N LEU A 68 6.32 4.79 -4.08
CA LEU A 68 6.84 4.01 -2.95
C LEU A 68 6.29 2.57 -2.91
N LEU A 69 5.02 2.37 -3.30
CA LEU A 69 4.38 1.05 -3.25
C LEU A 69 4.47 0.29 -4.57
N LEU A 70 4.71 0.97 -5.70
CA LEU A 70 4.74 0.34 -7.02
C LEU A 70 5.67 -0.88 -7.11
N PRO A 71 6.89 -0.91 -6.54
CA PRO A 71 7.74 -2.11 -6.59
C PRO A 71 7.09 -3.33 -5.93
N ALA A 72 6.44 -3.14 -4.78
CA ALA A 72 5.75 -4.21 -4.07
C ALA A 72 4.51 -4.69 -4.86
N LEU A 73 3.73 -3.75 -5.43
CA LEU A 73 2.55 -4.09 -6.23
C LEU A 73 2.92 -4.80 -7.54
N ALA A 74 3.98 -4.35 -8.21
CA ALA A 74 4.52 -5.00 -9.39
C ALA A 74 4.91 -6.46 -9.08
N LYS A 75 5.65 -6.69 -7.98
CA LYS A 75 6.00 -8.04 -7.53
C LYS A 75 4.77 -8.91 -7.28
N LEU A 76 3.81 -8.44 -6.50
CA LEU A 76 2.60 -9.20 -6.16
C LEU A 76 1.77 -9.56 -7.41
N SER A 77 1.63 -8.62 -8.35
CA SER A 77 0.87 -8.84 -9.58
C SER A 77 1.60 -9.77 -10.57
N ALA A 78 2.93 -9.65 -10.66
CA ALA A 78 3.77 -10.55 -11.47
C ALA A 78 3.75 -12.00 -10.95
N GLU A 79 3.58 -12.20 -9.64
CA GLU A 79 3.35 -13.51 -9.01
C GLU A 79 1.91 -14.04 -9.22
N GLY A 80 1.09 -13.34 -10.01
CA GLY A 80 -0.29 -13.71 -10.34
C GLY A 80 -1.34 -13.25 -9.32
N GLY A 81 -0.94 -12.49 -8.30
CA GLY A 81 -1.83 -11.99 -7.26
C GLY A 81 -2.74 -10.86 -7.74
N TRP A 82 -4.02 -10.90 -7.36
CA TRP A 82 -4.95 -9.80 -7.62
C TRP A 82 -4.69 -8.61 -6.69
N LEU A 83 -4.78 -7.41 -7.26
CA LEU A 83 -4.68 -6.14 -6.56
C LEU A 83 -6.01 -5.40 -6.61
N ALA A 84 -6.42 -4.79 -5.50
CA ALA A 84 -7.60 -3.93 -5.45
C ALA A 84 -7.23 -2.51 -5.01
N LEU A 85 -7.67 -1.51 -5.78
CA LEU A 85 -7.71 -0.11 -5.36
C LEU A 85 -9.16 0.24 -5.00
N VAL A 86 -9.40 0.63 -3.75
CA VAL A 86 -10.73 0.96 -3.26
C VAL A 86 -10.85 2.46 -3.04
N ALA A 87 -11.73 3.09 -3.82
CA ALA A 87 -11.96 4.52 -3.87
C ALA A 87 -10.70 5.38 -4.07
N PRO A 88 -9.80 5.07 -5.03
CA PRO A 88 -8.65 5.93 -5.28
C PRO A 88 -9.13 7.36 -5.62
N PRO A 89 -8.54 8.41 -5.03
CA PRO A 89 -8.99 9.79 -5.20
C PRO A 89 -8.61 10.38 -6.57
N TRP A 90 -7.83 9.63 -7.35
CA TRP A 90 -7.37 9.95 -8.68
C TRP A 90 -7.55 8.75 -9.59
N GLN A 91 -7.54 9.00 -10.91
CA GLN A 91 -7.54 7.93 -11.89
C GLN A 91 -6.11 7.38 -12.07
N PRO A 92 -5.88 6.07 -11.86
CA PRO A 92 -4.56 5.49 -12.07
C PRO A 92 -4.08 5.69 -13.51
N HIS A 93 -2.85 6.17 -13.67
CA HIS A 93 -2.23 6.33 -14.99
C HIS A 93 -1.68 4.99 -15.48
N ALA A 94 -2.54 4.19 -16.09
CA ALA A 94 -2.25 2.81 -16.52
C ALA A 94 -0.91 2.64 -17.27
N PRO A 95 -0.54 3.48 -18.27
CA PRO A 95 0.73 3.32 -18.97
C PRO A 95 1.96 3.48 -18.05
N ALA A 96 1.89 4.37 -17.06
CA ALA A 96 3.01 4.58 -16.13
C ALA A 96 3.16 3.39 -15.17
N TRP A 97 2.04 2.78 -14.79
CA TRP A 97 2.05 1.62 -13.89
C TRP A 97 2.50 0.35 -14.61
N ALA A 98 2.10 0.17 -15.87
CA ALA A 98 2.64 -0.88 -16.73
C ALA A 98 4.16 -0.71 -16.93
N ALA A 99 4.62 0.52 -17.20
CA ALA A 99 6.05 0.82 -17.30
C ALA A 99 6.82 0.56 -15.98
N ALA A 100 6.14 0.63 -14.83
CA ALA A 100 6.68 0.26 -13.53
C ALA A 100 6.60 -1.26 -13.22
N GLY A 101 6.13 -2.08 -14.17
CA GLY A 101 6.06 -3.54 -14.06
C GLY A 101 4.78 -4.08 -13.42
N LEU A 102 3.75 -3.26 -13.20
CA LEU A 102 2.47 -3.71 -12.68
C LEU A 102 1.66 -4.42 -13.78
N ALA A 103 1.25 -5.66 -13.53
CA ALA A 103 0.38 -6.41 -14.44
C ALA A 103 -1.06 -5.87 -14.36
N LEU A 104 -1.44 -5.02 -15.32
CA LEU A 104 -2.71 -4.27 -15.30
C LEU A 104 -3.94 -5.20 -15.35
N GLU A 105 -3.81 -6.38 -15.95
CA GLU A 105 -4.84 -7.41 -15.99
C GLU A 105 -5.17 -8.03 -14.62
N ARG A 106 -4.32 -7.78 -13.61
CA ARG A 106 -4.52 -8.19 -12.21
C ARG A 106 -4.99 -7.04 -11.31
N LEU A 107 -5.30 -5.88 -11.88
CA LEU A 107 -5.73 -4.71 -11.13
C LEU A 107 -7.24 -4.51 -11.21
N VAL A 108 -7.90 -4.49 -10.05
CA VAL A 108 -9.31 -4.13 -9.91
C VAL A 108 -9.42 -2.75 -9.25
N ILE A 109 -10.24 -1.88 -9.83
CA ILE A 109 -10.56 -0.56 -9.25
C ILE A 109 -12.01 -0.59 -8.79
N VAL A 110 -12.22 -0.39 -7.49
CA VAL A 110 -13.53 -0.40 -6.85
C VAL A 110 -13.94 1.02 -6.51
N GLN A 111 -15.01 1.51 -7.14
CA GLN A 111 -15.64 2.78 -6.79
C GLN A 111 -16.61 2.55 -5.63
N ALA A 112 -16.16 2.82 -4.40
CA ALA A 112 -16.88 2.40 -3.20
C ALA A 112 -17.73 3.50 -2.53
N GLY A 113 -17.65 4.76 -2.98
CA GLY A 113 -18.35 5.89 -2.33
C GLY A 113 -18.12 5.90 -0.82
N ARG A 114 -19.20 5.97 -0.03
CA ARG A 114 -19.12 5.91 1.45
C ARG A 114 -18.85 4.51 2.03
N ASN A 115 -18.88 3.46 1.20
CA ASN A 115 -18.79 2.06 1.64
C ASN A 115 -17.36 1.50 1.60
N VAL A 116 -16.33 2.36 1.56
CA VAL A 116 -14.92 1.94 1.46
C VAL A 116 -14.56 0.85 2.46
N ALA A 117 -14.85 1.07 3.76
CA ALA A 117 -14.51 0.11 4.81
C ALA A 117 -15.20 -1.25 4.60
N TRP A 118 -16.48 -1.25 4.22
CA TRP A 118 -17.20 -2.48 3.93
C TRP A 118 -16.61 -3.22 2.73
N CYS A 119 -16.30 -2.51 1.64
CA CYS A 119 -15.66 -3.10 0.45
C CYS A 119 -14.30 -3.72 0.79
N VAL A 120 -13.45 -3.02 1.55
CA VAL A 120 -12.16 -3.55 1.99
C VAL A 120 -12.35 -4.82 2.83
N GLU A 121 -13.30 -4.82 3.77
CA GLU A 121 -13.60 -5.99 4.58
C GLU A 121 -14.01 -7.19 3.73
N GLN A 122 -14.87 -7.00 2.72
CA GLN A 122 -15.27 -8.09 1.82
C GLN A 122 -14.11 -8.60 0.96
N LEU A 123 -13.27 -7.70 0.44
CA LEU A 123 -12.09 -8.08 -0.35
C LEU A 123 -11.11 -8.90 0.49
N LEU A 124 -10.85 -8.48 1.73
CA LEU A 124 -10.00 -9.22 2.66
C LEU A 124 -10.62 -10.58 3.02
N ALA A 125 -11.92 -10.61 3.32
CA ALA A 125 -12.65 -11.83 3.68
C ALA A 125 -12.65 -12.88 2.55
N SER A 126 -12.70 -12.44 1.28
CA SER A 126 -12.68 -13.32 0.11
C SER A 126 -11.38 -14.14 -0.02
N GLY A 127 -10.27 -13.63 0.51
CA GLY A 127 -8.95 -14.29 0.40
C GLY A 127 -8.35 -14.30 -1.02
N GLY A 128 -8.99 -13.67 -2.01
CA GLY A 128 -8.54 -13.69 -3.41
C GLY A 128 -7.50 -12.64 -3.79
N PHE A 129 -7.21 -11.68 -2.89
CA PHE A 129 -6.37 -10.53 -3.19
C PHE A 129 -5.02 -10.62 -2.47
N ALA A 130 -3.95 -10.39 -3.23
CA ALA A 130 -2.59 -10.28 -2.70
C ALA A 130 -2.28 -8.87 -2.19
N GLY A 131 -2.97 -7.84 -2.71
CA GLY A 131 -2.87 -6.46 -2.24
C GLY A 131 -4.22 -5.75 -2.25
N VAL A 132 -4.56 -5.07 -1.16
CA VAL A 132 -5.76 -4.23 -1.03
C VAL A 132 -5.36 -2.87 -0.51
N LEU A 133 -5.67 -1.84 -1.29
CA LEU A 133 -5.22 -0.49 -1.14
C LEU A 133 -6.46 0.41 -1.12
N ALA A 134 -6.71 1.14 -0.04
CA ALA A 134 -7.95 1.90 0.11
C ALA A 134 -7.79 3.32 0.65
N TRP A 135 -8.57 4.24 0.10
CA TRP A 135 -8.65 5.64 0.53
C TRP A 135 -10.00 5.90 1.20
N PRO A 136 -10.16 5.54 2.49
CA PRO A 136 -11.37 5.87 3.21
C PRO A 136 -11.51 7.37 3.41
N GLU A 137 -12.75 7.82 3.65
CA GLU A 137 -13.01 9.18 4.08
C GLU A 137 -12.28 9.52 5.38
N ALA A 138 -11.97 10.81 5.59
CA ALA A 138 -11.17 11.29 6.72
C ALA A 138 -11.71 10.85 8.10
N GLY A 139 -13.01 10.53 8.19
CA GLY A 139 -13.72 10.14 9.41
C GLY A 139 -13.88 8.64 9.66
N ILE A 140 -13.12 7.74 9.02
CA ILE A 140 -13.20 6.30 9.34
C ILE A 140 -12.99 6.06 10.85
N ASP A 141 -13.99 5.45 11.49
CA ASP A 141 -14.01 5.28 12.94
C ASP A 141 -13.10 4.13 13.43
N ALA A 142 -12.81 4.14 14.74
CA ALA A 142 -11.95 3.14 15.36
C ALA A 142 -12.51 1.70 15.29
N ARG A 143 -13.85 1.54 15.28
CA ARG A 143 -14.50 0.23 15.20
C ARG A 143 -14.32 -0.38 13.82
N ALA A 144 -14.51 0.40 12.77
CA ALA A 144 -14.25 0.02 11.39
C ALA A 144 -12.78 -0.33 11.21
N LEU A 145 -11.84 0.51 11.67
CA LEU A 145 -10.40 0.19 11.60
C LEU A 145 -10.06 -1.12 12.32
N ARG A 146 -10.66 -1.39 13.48
CA ARG A 146 -10.43 -2.64 14.22
C ARG A 146 -10.95 -3.85 13.45
N ARG A 147 -12.13 -3.73 12.83
CA ARG A 147 -12.69 -4.78 11.95
C ARG A 147 -11.78 -5.05 10.75
N LEU A 148 -11.24 -4.00 10.12
CA LEU A 148 -10.31 -4.15 8.99
C LEU A 148 -9.00 -4.83 9.41
N GLN A 149 -8.45 -4.46 10.56
CA GLN A 149 -7.27 -5.15 11.10
C GLN A 149 -7.55 -6.63 11.34
N VAL A 150 -8.68 -6.98 11.96
CA VAL A 150 -9.08 -8.38 12.19
C VAL A 150 -9.30 -9.12 10.86
N ALA A 151 -9.89 -8.46 9.86
CA ALA A 151 -10.10 -9.04 8.54
C ALA A 151 -8.78 -9.32 7.81
N ALA A 152 -7.75 -8.48 8.00
CA ALA A 152 -6.43 -8.68 7.42
C ALA A 152 -5.58 -9.70 8.19
N GLU A 153 -5.82 -9.89 9.49
CA GLU A 153 -4.96 -10.64 10.39
C GLU A 153 -4.68 -12.07 9.92
N GLY A 154 -3.39 -12.41 9.77
CA GLY A 154 -2.92 -13.75 9.40
C GLY A 154 -3.26 -14.20 7.96
N ARG A 155 -3.69 -13.27 7.10
CA ARG A 155 -3.94 -13.54 5.68
C ARG A 155 -2.71 -13.16 4.83
N PRO A 156 -2.42 -13.85 3.73
CA PRO A 156 -1.29 -13.52 2.86
C PRO A 156 -1.60 -12.30 1.95
N VAL A 157 -2.04 -11.18 2.52
CA VAL A 157 -2.44 -9.95 1.83
C VAL A 157 -1.66 -8.76 2.35
N PHE A 158 -1.24 -7.87 1.46
CA PHE A 158 -0.79 -6.54 1.79
C PHE A 158 -1.99 -5.59 1.87
N ALA A 159 -2.43 -5.22 3.07
CA ALA A 159 -3.56 -4.32 3.29
C ALA A 159 -3.07 -2.93 3.69
N CYS A 160 -3.36 -1.91 2.88
CA CYS A 160 -2.90 -0.54 3.09
C CYS A 160 -4.06 0.46 3.04
N LEU A 161 -4.12 1.35 4.04
CA LEU A 161 -5.03 2.50 4.07
C LEU A 161 -4.28 3.81 3.95
N TRP A 162 -4.74 4.70 3.08
CA TRP A 162 -4.28 6.09 3.06
C TRP A 162 -5.16 6.95 3.96
N ARG A 163 -4.53 7.74 4.82
CA ARG A 163 -5.23 8.62 5.75
C ARG A 163 -4.47 9.95 5.86
N SER A 164 -5.13 10.98 6.40
CA SER A 164 -4.49 12.28 6.65
C SER A 164 -3.42 12.19 7.75
N THR A 165 -2.41 13.06 7.71
CA THR A 165 -1.46 13.18 8.82
C THR A 165 -2.08 13.77 10.08
N ALA A 166 -3.26 14.42 9.98
CA ALA A 166 -4.02 14.93 11.13
C ALA A 166 -4.37 13.83 12.15
N VAL A 167 -4.48 12.57 11.72
CA VAL A 167 -4.76 11.43 12.61
C VAL A 167 -3.50 10.71 13.11
N ALA A 168 -2.31 11.29 12.93
CA ALA A 168 -1.04 10.65 13.35
C ALA A 168 -1.00 10.32 14.84
N GLN A 169 -1.55 11.21 15.69
CA GLN A 169 -1.60 11.01 17.14
C GLN A 169 -2.85 10.24 17.62
N VAL A 170 -3.81 9.98 16.73
CA VAL A 170 -5.00 9.21 17.07
C VAL A 170 -4.62 7.73 17.20
N PRO A 171 -5.05 7.03 18.27
CA PRO A 171 -4.82 5.60 18.41
C PRO A 171 -5.37 4.82 17.21
N SER A 172 -4.60 3.85 16.74
CA SER A 172 -4.95 3.02 15.59
C SER A 172 -4.60 1.56 15.86
N PRO A 173 -5.44 0.60 15.43
CA PRO A 173 -5.15 -0.83 15.55
C PRO A 173 -4.08 -1.30 14.56
N ALA A 174 -3.75 -0.54 13.51
CA ALA A 174 -2.76 -0.89 12.50
C ALA A 174 -1.36 -1.09 13.13
N PRO A 175 -0.71 -2.25 12.99
CA PRO A 175 0.61 -2.49 13.58
C PRO A 175 1.74 -1.65 12.95
N LEU A 176 1.58 -1.26 11.69
CA LEU A 176 2.51 -0.41 10.95
C LEU A 176 1.81 0.90 10.55
N ARG A 177 2.42 2.03 10.89
CA ARG A 177 1.97 3.37 10.46
C ARG A 177 3.18 4.18 10.01
N LEU A 178 3.06 4.71 8.81
CA LEU A 178 4.07 5.56 8.17
C LEU A 178 3.49 6.95 7.94
N MET A 179 4.31 7.98 8.07
CA MET A 179 3.98 9.34 7.66
C MET A 179 4.90 9.75 6.52
N LEU A 180 4.29 10.23 5.43
CA LEU A 180 4.98 10.64 4.22
C LEU A 180 4.95 12.15 4.09
N ASN A 181 6.11 12.74 3.80
CA ASN A 181 6.26 14.16 3.53
C ASN A 181 7.16 14.37 2.32
N THR A 182 7.07 15.54 1.69
CA THR A 182 8.07 15.94 0.69
C THR A 182 9.45 16.08 1.35
N GLY A 183 10.48 15.53 0.72
CA GLY A 183 11.87 15.74 1.13
C GLY A 183 12.25 17.22 1.12
N ARG A 184 13.20 17.59 1.98
CA ARG A 184 13.62 18.98 2.21
C ARG A 184 14.53 19.52 1.10
N GLU A 185 15.14 18.67 0.28
CA GLU A 185 16.05 19.10 -0.78
C GLU A 185 15.30 19.34 -2.11
N ALA A 186 15.27 20.61 -2.50
CA ALA A 186 14.65 21.10 -3.72
C ALA A 186 15.50 20.71 -4.95
N GLY A 187 15.41 19.45 -5.39
CA GLY A 187 16.06 19.02 -6.63
C GLY A 187 15.76 17.59 -7.04
N HIS A 188 15.77 16.64 -6.09
CA HIS A 188 15.91 15.21 -6.42
C HIS A 188 14.68 14.34 -6.16
N GLY A 189 13.51 14.94 -5.95
CA GLY A 189 12.28 14.15 -5.83
C GLY A 189 12.22 13.25 -4.59
N GLU A 190 12.97 13.59 -3.54
CA GLU A 190 13.03 12.82 -2.31
C GLU A 190 11.67 12.76 -1.59
N LEU A 191 11.39 11.59 -1.03
CA LEU A 191 10.27 11.30 -0.16
C LEU A 191 10.78 11.08 1.26
N SER A 192 10.33 11.92 2.18
CA SER A 192 10.61 11.73 3.60
C SER A 192 9.62 10.75 4.19
N VAL A 193 10.11 9.61 4.69
CA VAL A 193 9.32 8.54 5.31
C VAL A 193 9.64 8.47 6.79
N ARG A 194 8.65 8.71 7.64
CA ARG A 194 8.77 8.55 9.09
C ARG A 194 7.91 7.40 9.57
N ILE A 195 8.52 6.39 10.16
CA ILE A 195 7.80 5.30 10.82
C ILE A 195 7.32 5.81 12.18
N ILE A 196 6.01 6.00 12.35
CA ILE A 196 5.44 6.49 13.61
C ILE A 196 4.92 5.36 14.50
N LYS A 197 4.70 4.18 13.91
CA LYS A 197 4.33 2.96 14.63
C LYS A 197 4.85 1.75 13.87
N ARG A 198 5.51 0.82 14.55
CA ARG A 198 5.83 -0.53 14.05
C ARG A 198 5.85 -1.50 15.22
N ARG A 199 5.75 -2.80 14.96
CA ARG A 199 6.16 -3.83 15.93
C ARG A 199 7.68 -3.83 16.04
N GLY A 200 8.23 -4.02 17.23
CA GLY A 200 9.67 -4.02 17.46
C GLY A 200 10.19 -2.68 18.00
N ARG A 201 11.52 -2.53 18.00
CA ARG A 201 12.17 -1.33 18.54
C ARG A 201 11.62 -0.05 17.90
N PRO A 202 11.38 1.02 18.67
CA PRO A 202 11.00 2.31 18.10
C PRO A 202 12.03 2.81 17.08
N VAL A 203 11.56 3.45 16.00
CA VAL A 203 12.41 4.21 15.06
C VAL A 203 12.04 5.66 15.21
N SER A 204 13.02 6.47 15.57
CA SER A 204 12.83 7.92 15.72
C SER A 204 13.32 8.70 14.50
N ARG A 205 14.13 8.09 13.62
CA ARG A 205 14.68 8.75 12.42
C ARG A 205 13.70 8.77 11.25
N SER A 206 13.78 9.85 10.47
CA SER A 206 13.12 9.94 9.16
C SER A 206 14.07 9.41 8.09
N LEU A 207 13.55 8.63 7.15
CA LEU A 207 14.29 8.16 5.98
C LEU A 207 14.06 9.13 4.82
N ALA A 208 15.10 9.44 4.05
CA ALA A 208 14.99 10.23 2.83
C ALA A 208 15.17 9.28 1.64
N LEU A 209 14.06 8.89 1.03
CA LEU A 209 14.07 7.93 -0.08
C LEU A 209 14.09 8.67 -1.41
N SER A 210 15.02 8.30 -2.29
CA SER A 210 15.00 8.72 -3.68
C SER A 210 13.90 7.97 -4.44
N ILE A 211 12.81 8.66 -4.78
CA ILE A 211 11.66 8.07 -5.46
C ILE A 211 11.62 8.58 -6.91
N PRO A 212 11.64 7.69 -7.93
CA PRO A 212 11.46 8.08 -9.32
C PRO A 212 10.10 8.76 -9.52
N ARG A 213 10.11 10.00 -10.02
CA ARG A 213 8.90 10.76 -10.37
C ARG A 213 8.74 10.80 -11.89
N PRO A 214 7.82 10.01 -12.48
CA PRO A 214 7.53 10.12 -13.92
C PRO A 214 7.04 11.55 -14.23
N GLY A 215 7.69 12.20 -15.21
CA GLY A 215 7.39 13.58 -15.61
C GLY A 215 8.35 14.67 -15.11
N ARG A 216 9.28 14.37 -14.19
CA ARG A 216 10.34 15.32 -13.76
C ARG A 216 11.72 15.05 -14.37
N SER A 217 11.87 14.00 -15.19
CA SER A 217 13.06 13.87 -16.02
C SER A 217 13.02 14.88 -17.15
N SER A 218 14.06 15.67 -17.39
CA SER A 218 14.14 16.57 -18.55
C SER A 218 14.28 15.84 -19.89
N ARG A 219 13.98 14.54 -19.94
CA ARG A 219 13.94 13.74 -21.16
C ARG A 219 12.49 13.64 -21.61
N ALA A 220 12.20 14.31 -22.73
CA ALA A 220 10.99 14.08 -23.49
C ALA A 220 10.87 12.57 -23.74
N VAL A 221 9.84 11.96 -23.17
CA VAL A 221 9.53 10.56 -23.45
C VAL A 221 8.88 10.55 -24.82
N ALA A 222 9.64 10.21 -25.86
CA ALA A 222 9.07 9.85 -27.15
C ALA A 222 8.30 8.53 -26.95
N GLY A 223 7.03 8.63 -26.58
CA GLY A 223 6.13 7.47 -26.57
C GLY A 223 5.89 7.00 -28.01
N PRO A 224 5.67 5.70 -28.25
CA PRO A 224 5.25 5.23 -29.55
C PRO A 224 3.93 5.94 -29.92
N ALA A 225 3.83 6.38 -31.18
CA ALA A 225 2.66 7.08 -31.69
C ALA A 225 1.38 6.33 -31.29
N LEU A 226 0.49 7.01 -30.56
CA LEU A 226 -0.85 6.51 -30.30
C LEU A 226 -1.48 6.14 -31.64
N SER A 227 -1.91 4.89 -31.77
CA SER A 227 -2.43 4.31 -33.00
C SER A 227 -3.50 5.21 -33.63
N LEU A 228 -3.28 5.66 -34.87
CA LEU A 228 -4.23 6.40 -35.69
C LEU A 228 -5.36 5.46 -36.13
N VAL A 229 -6.29 5.14 -35.22
CA VAL A 229 -7.60 4.57 -35.56
C VAL A 229 -8.64 5.67 -35.37
N ALA A 230 -8.50 6.75 -36.14
CA ALA A 230 -9.51 7.81 -36.21
C ALA A 230 -9.65 8.43 -37.62
N ASP A 231 -9.00 7.87 -38.64
CA ASP A 231 -8.98 8.46 -39.99
C ASP A 231 -9.58 7.52 -41.05
N ARG A 232 -10.77 7.00 -40.77
CA ARG A 232 -11.66 6.49 -41.84
C ARG A 232 -12.82 7.47 -41.97
N GLY A 233 -12.63 8.44 -42.86
CA GLY A 233 -13.61 9.44 -43.22
C GLY A 233 -14.91 8.83 -43.73
N ILE A 234 -16.02 9.46 -43.34
CA ILE A 234 -17.28 9.39 -44.07
C ILE A 234 -17.29 10.63 -44.98
N ALA A 235 -16.94 10.44 -46.24
CA ALA A 235 -17.19 11.44 -47.27
C ALA A 235 -18.66 11.31 -47.69
N ALA A 236 -19.51 12.26 -47.28
CA ALA A 236 -20.84 12.45 -47.85
C ALA A 236 -20.75 13.54 -48.94
N THR A 237 -20.92 13.11 -50.18
CA THR A 237 -21.06 13.96 -51.38
C THR A 237 -22.30 14.86 -51.30
N PRO A 238 -22.23 16.14 -51.71
CA PRO A 238 -23.41 16.98 -51.91
C PRO A 238 -24.08 16.64 -53.25
N VAL A 239 -25.41 16.51 -53.24
CA VAL A 239 -26.25 16.43 -54.44
C VAL A 239 -26.74 17.84 -54.77
N ALA A 240 -26.68 18.18 -56.06
CA ALA A 240 -27.10 19.45 -56.66
C ALA A 240 -28.63 19.63 -56.63
#